data_AF-Q8GC86-F1
#
_entry.id   AF-Q8GC86-F1
#
_cell.length_a   1.000
_cell.length_b   1.000
_cell.length_c   1.000
_cell.angle_alpha   90.00
_cell.angle_beta   90.00
_cell.angle_gamma   90.00
#
_symmetry.space_group_name_H-M   'P 1'
#
loop_
_entity.id
_entity.type
_entity.pdbx_description
1 polymer ?
#
loop_
_entity_poly.entity_id
_entity_poly.type
_entity_poly.pdbx_seq_one_letter_code
_entity_poly.pdbx_strand_id
1 'polypeptide(L)'
;DPVTALTMMVETLADMAEQNAWFAPLWMQEIIGEMPMLRQHMDARFGEERFQVMLETVRRWQQEGKINPALAPELLFTTVISLVLVPFSRIHSDPRLQAVTRQTIVSHALALMGDGVGG
;
A
#
# COMPACT_ATOMS: atom_id res chain seq x y z
N ASP A 1 -5.89 5.63 -15.34
CA ASP A 1 -5.73 4.18 -15.51
C ASP A 1 -5.39 3.57 -14.14
N PRO A 2 -6.08 2.53 -13.66
CA PRO A 2 -5.86 1.98 -12.32
C PRO A 2 -4.47 1.38 -12.12
N VAL A 3 -3.94 0.64 -13.10
CA VAL A 3 -2.62 0.00 -12.98
C VAL A 3 -1.55 1.08 -12.83
N THR A 4 -1.61 2.12 -13.66
CA THR A 4 -0.71 3.27 -13.57
C THR A 4 -0.83 3.98 -12.22
N ALA A 5 -2.06 4.20 -11.72
CA ALA A 5 -2.29 4.86 -10.43
C ALA A 5 -1.70 4.07 -9.25
N LEU A 6 -1.92 2.75 -9.23
CA LEU A 6 -1.40 1.89 -8.17
C LEU A 6 0.13 1.72 -8.28
N THR A 7 0.69 1.73 -9.50
CA THR A 7 2.15 1.73 -9.73
C THR A 7 2.79 2.98 -9.14
N MET A 8 2.27 4.17 -9.46
CA MET A 8 2.75 5.43 -8.88
C MET A 8 2.61 5.44 -7.35
N MET A 9 1.55 4.84 -6.82
CA MET A 9 1.37 4.71 -5.37
C MET A 9 2.48 3.85 -4.74
N VAL A 10 2.82 2.71 -5.33
CA VAL A 10 3.92 1.85 -4.86
C VAL A 10 5.25 2.60 -4.84
N GLU A 11 5.57 3.30 -5.93
CA GLU A 11 6.80 4.08 -6.05
C GLU A 11 6.85 5.20 -5.00
N THR A 12 5.77 5.97 -4.88
CA THR A 12 5.65 7.08 -3.91
C THR A 12 5.78 6.58 -2.46
N LEU A 13 5.16 5.44 -2.13
CA LEU A 13 5.28 4.83 -0.80
C LEU A 13 6.72 4.40 -0.52
N ALA A 14 7.41 3.81 -1.49
CA ALA A 14 8.79 3.40 -1.35
C ALA A 14 9.74 4.60 -1.20
N ASP A 15 9.53 5.67 -1.97
CA ASP A 15 10.23 6.95 -1.81
C ASP A 15 10.05 7.51 -0.39
N MET A 16 8.81 7.57 0.09
CA MET A 16 8.52 8.07 1.43
C MET A 16 9.15 7.22 2.51
N ALA A 17 9.12 5.89 2.38
CA ALA A 17 9.71 4.97 3.36
C ALA A 17 11.23 5.02 3.41
N GLU A 18 11.89 5.21 2.25
CA GLU A 18 13.34 5.39 2.18
C GLU A 18 13.78 6.73 2.79
N GLN A 19 13.04 7.80 2.54
CA GLN A 19 13.35 9.14 3.06
C GLN A 19 12.97 9.30 4.55
N ASN A 20 12.02 8.51 5.05
CA ASN A 20 11.46 8.66 6.38
C ASN A 20 11.46 7.32 7.12
N ALA A 21 12.54 7.04 7.87
CA ALA A 21 12.70 5.79 8.62
C ALA A 21 11.56 5.50 9.64
N TRP A 22 10.81 6.52 10.07
CA TRP A 22 9.67 6.39 10.97
C TRP A 22 8.37 5.93 10.27
N PHE A 23 8.28 6.06 8.95
CA PHE A 23 7.02 5.89 8.22
C PHE A 23 6.53 4.43 8.21
N ALA A 24 7.40 3.48 7.83
CA ALA A 24 7.04 2.06 7.83
C ALA A 24 6.75 1.50 9.25
N PRO A 25 7.53 1.82 10.30
CA PRO A 25 7.17 1.46 11.67
C PRO A 25 5.83 2.04 12.13
N LEU A 26 5.52 3.30 11.79
CA LEU A 26 4.23 3.92 12.14
C LEU A 26 3.05 3.19 11.49
N TRP A 27 3.20 2.77 10.22
CA TRP A 27 2.20 1.95 9.54
C TRP A 27 1.98 0.60 10.25
N MET A 28 3.04 -0.06 10.71
CA MET A 28 2.92 -1.30 11.47
C MET A 28 2.14 -1.13 12.79
N GLN A 29 2.32 0.01 13.46
CA GLN A 29 1.57 0.33 14.67
C GLN A 29 0.06 0.50 14.38
N GLU A 30 -0.29 1.14 13.26
CA GLU A 30 -1.68 1.31 12.83
C GLU A 30 -2.36 -0.03 12.48
N ILE A 31 -1.64 -0.96 11.83
CA ILE A 31 -2.19 -2.28 11.47
C ILE A 31 -2.38 -3.20 12.68
N ILE A 32 -1.47 -3.17 13.66
CA ILE A 32 -1.48 -4.12 14.79
C ILE A 32 -2.43 -3.67 15.94
N GLY A 33 -2.70 -2.38 16.10
CA GLY A 33 -3.56 -1.80 17.17
C GLY A 33 -2.78 -1.49 18.46
N GLU A 34 -3.04 -0.42 19.23
CA GLU A 34 -4.32 -0.02 19.86
C GLU A 34 -4.71 1.48 19.73
N MET A 35 -3.90 2.36 19.14
CA MET A 35 -4.21 3.80 18.97
C MET A 35 -4.15 4.20 17.49
N PRO A 36 -5.30 4.35 16.80
CA PRO A 36 -5.34 4.61 15.37
C PRO A 36 -5.06 6.08 15.07
N MET A 37 -3.92 6.59 15.51
CA MET A 37 -3.53 7.99 15.36
C MET A 37 -3.47 8.37 13.88
N LEU A 38 -3.00 7.47 13.01
CA LEU A 38 -2.86 7.76 11.60
C LEU A 38 -4.24 7.84 10.94
N ARG A 39 -5.12 6.86 11.22
CA ARG A 39 -6.51 6.89 10.73
C ARG A 39 -7.29 8.08 11.31
N GLN A 40 -7.19 8.37 12.60
CA GLN A 40 -7.84 9.53 13.21
C GLN A 40 -7.37 10.86 12.61
N HIS A 41 -6.07 11.01 12.36
CA HIS A 41 -5.55 12.20 11.70
C HIS A 41 -6.00 12.31 10.25
N MET A 42 -6.05 11.19 9.52
CA MET A 42 -6.60 11.16 8.17
C MET A 42 -8.09 11.50 8.16
N ASP A 43 -8.89 10.93 9.06
CA ASP A 43 -10.31 11.22 9.21
C ASP A 43 -10.54 12.70 9.56
N ALA A 44 -9.77 13.26 10.49
CA ALA A 44 -9.85 14.67 10.84
C ALA A 44 -9.45 15.61 9.67
N ARG A 45 -8.51 15.18 8.83
CA ARG A 45 -7.97 16.01 7.74
C ARG A 45 -8.77 15.90 6.45
N PHE A 46 -9.36 14.75 6.20
CA PHE A 46 -9.94 14.35 4.92
C PHE A 46 -11.39 13.89 5.02
N GLY A 47 -11.82 13.38 6.17
CA GLY A 47 -13.19 12.91 6.42
C GLY A 47 -13.55 11.61 5.71
N GLU A 48 -14.72 11.08 6.10
CA GLU A 48 -15.33 9.88 5.53
C GLU A 48 -15.60 10.00 4.02
N GLU A 49 -15.86 11.22 3.54
CA GLU A 49 -16.18 11.50 2.13
C GLU A 49 -15.06 11.00 1.19
N ARG A 50 -13.78 11.20 1.55
CA ARG A 50 -12.67 10.73 0.71
C ARG A 50 -12.54 9.23 0.68
N PHE A 51 -12.86 8.57 1.79
CA PHE A 51 -12.89 7.11 1.84
C PHE A 51 -13.98 6.56 0.91
N GLN A 52 -15.17 7.16 0.90
CA GLN A 52 -16.25 6.76 -0.01
C GLN A 52 -15.90 7.02 -1.48
N VAL A 53 -15.35 8.20 -1.81
CA VAL A 53 -14.87 8.51 -3.18
C VAL A 53 -13.82 7.49 -3.65
N MET A 54 -12.93 7.07 -2.76
CA MET A 54 -11.93 6.06 -3.04
C MET A 54 -12.58 4.69 -3.34
N LEU A 55 -13.53 4.24 -2.51
CA LEU A 55 -14.26 2.99 -2.75
C LEU A 55 -15.06 3.01 -4.06
N GLU A 56 -15.77 4.10 -4.33
CA GLU A 56 -16.52 4.28 -5.57
C GLU A 56 -15.61 4.26 -6.81
N THR A 57 -14.41 4.84 -6.70
CA THR A 57 -13.42 4.81 -7.78
C THR A 57 -13.00 3.37 -8.11
N VAL A 58 -12.74 2.54 -7.11
CA VAL A 58 -12.38 1.14 -7.30
C VAL A 58 -13.54 0.34 -7.89
N ARG A 59 -14.75 0.52 -7.36
CA ARG A 59 -15.96 -0.13 -7.89
C ARG A 59 -16.19 0.23 -9.36
N ARG A 60 -15.99 1.49 -9.73
CA ARG A 60 -16.06 1.95 -11.11
C ARG A 60 -15.00 1.27 -11.99
N TRP A 61 -13.75 1.16 -11.53
CA TRP A 61 -12.72 0.44 -12.29
C TRP A 61 -13.05 -1.03 -12.50
N GLN A 62 -13.71 -1.68 -11.54
CA GLN A 62 -14.20 -3.05 -11.69
C GLN A 62 -15.33 -3.14 -12.73
N GLN A 63 -16.31 -2.23 -12.67
CA GLN A 63 -17.40 -2.16 -13.65
C GLN A 63 -16.90 -1.89 -15.07
N GLU A 64 -15.85 -1.08 -15.20
CA GLU A 64 -15.17 -0.80 -16.47
C GLU A 64 -14.26 -1.96 -16.95
N GLY A 65 -14.14 -3.04 -16.18
CA GLY A 65 -13.30 -4.20 -16.51
C GLY A 65 -11.79 -3.93 -16.45
N LYS A 66 -11.37 -2.85 -15.76
CA LYS A 66 -9.96 -2.43 -15.73
C LYS A 66 -9.13 -3.07 -14.62
N ILE A 67 -9.79 -3.65 -13.61
CA ILE A 67 -9.16 -4.41 -12.52
C ILE A 67 -10.00 -5.65 -12.21
N ASN A 68 -9.38 -6.63 -11.55
CA ASN A 68 -10.03 -7.89 -11.19
C ASN A 68 -11.29 -7.65 -10.32
N PRO A 69 -12.49 -8.12 -10.75
CA PRO A 69 -13.74 -7.93 -10.00
C PRO A 69 -13.77 -8.71 -8.67
N ALA A 70 -12.88 -9.68 -8.47
CA ALA A 70 -12.75 -10.42 -7.22
C ALA A 70 -12.02 -9.65 -6.11
N LEU A 71 -11.38 -8.52 -6.43
CA LEU A 71 -10.76 -7.66 -5.42
C LEU A 71 -11.84 -7.02 -4.54
N ALA A 72 -11.68 -7.11 -3.22
CA ALA A 72 -12.50 -6.34 -2.30
C ALA A 72 -12.05 -4.87 -2.33
N PRO A 73 -12.92 -3.90 -2.70
CA PRO A 73 -12.55 -2.48 -2.74
C PRO A 73 -12.01 -1.95 -1.41
N GLU A 74 -12.57 -2.43 -0.32
CA GLU A 74 -12.22 -2.05 1.06
C GLU A 74 -10.80 -2.52 1.44
N LEU A 75 -10.27 -3.53 0.77
CA LEU A 75 -8.95 -4.12 1.07
C LEU A 75 -7.84 -3.67 0.12
N LEU A 76 -8.18 -3.16 -1.07
CA LEU A 76 -7.19 -2.91 -2.12
C LEU A 76 -6.04 -2.01 -1.65
N PHE A 77 -6.36 -0.84 -1.09
CA PHE A 77 -5.34 0.13 -0.71
C PHE A 77 -4.49 -0.35 0.47
N THR A 78 -5.10 -0.89 1.53
CA THR A 78 -4.33 -1.42 2.66
C THR A 78 -3.41 -2.58 2.24
N THR A 79 -3.84 -3.41 1.29
CA THR A 79 -3.03 -4.48 0.71
C THR A 79 -1.83 -3.92 -0.03
N VAL A 80 -2.04 -2.95 -0.93
CA VAL A 80 -0.96 -2.30 -1.70
C VAL A 80 0.02 -1.58 -0.79
N ILE A 81 -0.47 -0.85 0.23
CA ILE A 81 0.39 -0.18 1.21
C ILE A 81 1.24 -1.22 1.96
N SER A 82 0.64 -2.33 2.37
CA SER A 82 1.32 -3.38 3.13
C SER A 82 2.37 -4.13 2.31
N LEU A 83 2.13 -4.36 1.01
CA LEU A 83 3.12 -4.94 0.09
C LEU A 83 4.42 -4.13 0.05
N VAL A 84 4.35 -2.82 0.31
CA VAL A 84 5.53 -1.95 0.34
C VAL A 84 6.05 -1.76 1.76
N LEU A 85 5.22 -1.29 2.69
CA LEU A 85 5.68 -0.81 3.99
C LEU A 85 6.06 -1.93 4.96
N VAL A 86 5.46 -3.12 4.87
CA VAL A 86 5.83 -4.24 5.74
C VAL A 86 7.28 -4.67 5.48
N PRO A 87 7.73 -4.92 4.23
CA PRO A 87 9.14 -5.15 3.94
C PRO A 87 10.06 -4.05 4.48
N PHE A 88 9.75 -2.77 4.22
CA PHE A 88 10.55 -1.63 4.68
C PHE A 88 10.71 -1.59 6.21
N SER A 89 9.68 -1.98 6.96
CA SER A 89 9.77 -2.04 8.43
C SER A 89 10.78 -3.08 8.94
N ARG A 90 11.15 -4.06 8.10
CA ARG A 90 11.96 -5.21 8.49
C ARG A 90 13.39 -5.21 7.93
N ILE A 91 13.66 -4.54 6.81
CA ILE A 91 15.00 -4.60 6.17
C ILE A 91 16.13 -4.11 7.10
N HIS A 92 15.84 -3.22 8.04
CA HIS A 92 16.81 -2.70 9.01
C HIS A 92 16.94 -3.54 10.29
N SER A 93 15.95 -4.38 10.59
CA SER A 93 15.85 -5.11 11.86
C SER A 93 16.01 -6.63 11.72
N ASP A 94 15.82 -7.18 10.52
CA ASP A 94 15.97 -8.61 10.23
C ASP A 94 17.26 -8.86 9.43
N PRO A 95 18.29 -9.51 10.01
CA PRO A 95 19.54 -9.83 9.31
C PRO A 95 19.34 -10.61 8.01
N ARG A 96 18.26 -11.39 7.90
CA ARG A 96 17.95 -12.18 6.69
C ARG A 96 17.53 -11.30 5.51
N LEU A 97 17.15 -10.04 5.76
CA LEU A 97 16.66 -9.12 4.75
C LEU A 97 17.67 -8.00 4.42
N GLN A 98 18.91 -8.06 4.94
CA GLN A 98 19.91 -7.01 4.73
C GLN A 98 20.28 -6.77 3.26
N ALA A 99 20.16 -7.80 2.40
CA ALA A 99 20.41 -7.67 0.97
C ALA A 99 19.22 -7.09 0.18
N VAL A 100 18.05 -6.95 0.82
CA VAL A 100 16.84 -6.43 0.17
C VAL A 100 16.95 -4.91 0.06
N THR A 101 16.94 -4.42 -1.18
CA THR A 101 16.98 -2.99 -1.47
C THR A 101 15.58 -2.43 -1.66
N ARG A 102 15.44 -1.09 -1.65
CA ARG A 102 14.22 -0.41 -2.10
C ARG A 102 13.75 -0.93 -3.46
N GLN A 103 14.66 -1.02 -4.43
CA GLN A 103 14.32 -1.47 -5.79
C GLN A 103 13.79 -2.90 -5.78
N THR A 104 14.35 -3.78 -4.95
CA THR A 104 13.86 -5.14 -4.75
C THR A 104 12.41 -5.13 -4.28
N ILE A 105 12.07 -4.33 -3.26
CA ILE A 105 10.70 -4.23 -2.72
C ILE A 105 9.73 -3.71 -3.78
N VAL A 106 10.08 -2.63 -4.49
CA VAL A 106 9.24 -2.04 -5.55
C VAL A 106 8.98 -3.05 -6.66
N SER A 107 10.03 -3.65 -7.21
CA SER A 107 9.88 -4.64 -8.28
C SER A 107 9.04 -5.85 -7.86
N HIS A 108 9.18 -6.30 -6.60
CA HIS A 108 8.43 -7.41 -6.07
C HIS A 108 6.94 -7.08 -5.91
N ALA A 109 6.62 -5.90 -5.37
CA ALA A 109 5.24 -5.45 -5.24
C ALA A 109 4.55 -5.28 -6.61
N LEU A 110 5.25 -4.70 -7.58
CA LEU A 110 4.73 -4.52 -8.95
C LEU A 110 4.50 -5.86 -9.65
N ALA A 111 5.42 -6.82 -9.52
CA ALA A 111 5.24 -8.16 -10.07
C ALA A 111 4.01 -8.86 -9.46
N LEU A 112 3.82 -8.80 -8.14
CA LEU A 112 2.64 -9.37 -7.48
C LEU A 112 1.33 -8.68 -7.90
N MET A 113 1.36 -7.38 -8.20
CA MET A 113 0.18 -6.65 -8.66
C MET A 113 -0.17 -6.90 -10.12
N GLY A 114 0.83 -7.07 -10.98
CA GLY A 114 0.66 -7.31 -12.41
C GLY A 114 0.34 -8.76 -12.74
N ASP A 115 1.16 -9.68 -12.24
CA ASP A 115 1.20 -11.08 -12.67
C ASP A 115 0.76 -12.05 -11.55
N GLY A 116 0.58 -11.53 -10.33
CA GLY A 116 0.33 -12.35 -9.16
C GLY A 116 1.52 -13.27 -8.85
N VAL A 117 1.22 -14.48 -8.37
CA VAL A 117 2.25 -15.51 -8.11
C VAL A 117 2.43 -16.43 -9.34
N GLY A 118 1.43 -16.47 -10.23
CA GLY A 118 1.36 -17.42 -11.33
C GLY A 118 2.18 -17.06 -12.57
N GLY A 119 2.43 -15.76 -12.80
CA GLY A 119 2.98 -15.28 -14.07
C GLY A 119 1.94 -15.17 -15.16
#